data_AF-A0A3E0HL20-F1
#
_entry.id   AF-A0A3E0HL20-F1
#
_cell.length_a   1.000
_cell.length_b   1.000
_cell.length_c   1.000
_cell.angle_alpha   90.00
_cell.angle_beta   90.00
_cell.angle_gamma   90.00
#
_symmetry.space_group_name_H-M   'P 1'
#
loop_
_entity.id
_entity.type
_entity.pdbx_description
1 polymer ?
#
loop_
_entity_poly.entity_id
_entity_poly.type
_entity_poly.pdbx_seq_one_letter_code
_entity_poly.pdbx_strand_id
1 'polypeptide(L)'
;MATCPDGHDSATDDFCDVCGRQIGAVPAVSAEAPCPVCGEPVAGRFCEGCGHDMTVSVTTWTAVVAADRVHFDSVSSADEELVFPLAQRERVVLLVAGEVHIGRWGGGVAPDIDLTGDPGVSHRHALLRGDPAGGWTLTDPGSTNGTTLNDNPEAIAVGVPVPLRDGDRIHVGAWTTITIRAGEHA
;
A
#
# COMPACT_ATOMS: atom_id res chain seq x y z
N MET A 1 18.50 -50.32 -5.90
CA MET A 1 17.88 -50.44 -4.57
C MET A 1 18.06 -49.11 -3.88
N ALA A 2 16.95 -48.42 -3.67
CA ALA A 2 16.92 -47.15 -2.95
C ALA A 2 16.33 -47.41 -1.57
N THR A 3 16.88 -46.77 -0.55
CA THR A 3 16.37 -46.88 0.82
C THR A 3 15.43 -45.72 1.08
N CYS A 4 14.20 -46.01 1.49
CA CYS A 4 13.22 -44.97 1.80
C CYS A 4 13.54 -44.27 3.14
N PRO A 5 12.92 -43.11 3.43
CA PRO A 5 13.14 -42.38 4.69
C PRO A 5 12.82 -43.17 5.97
N ASP A 6 11.93 -44.16 5.87
CA ASP A 6 11.57 -45.06 6.98
C ASP A 6 12.48 -46.31 7.05
N GLY A 7 13.48 -46.42 6.15
CA GLY A 7 14.52 -47.45 6.21
C GLY A 7 14.24 -48.73 5.40
N HIS A 8 13.20 -48.78 4.59
CA HIS A 8 12.90 -49.94 3.74
C HIS A 8 13.73 -49.92 2.44
N ASP A 9 14.15 -51.10 2.00
CA ASP A 9 14.67 -51.31 0.65
C ASP A 9 13.53 -51.31 -0.37
N SER A 10 13.65 -50.47 -1.39
CA SER A 10 12.70 -50.35 -2.49
C SER A 10 13.35 -50.68 -3.83
N ALA A 11 12.56 -51.29 -4.71
CA ALA A 11 13.00 -51.60 -6.08
C ALA A 11 12.95 -50.34 -6.96
N THR A 12 12.00 -49.44 -6.68
CA THR A 12 11.82 -48.16 -7.34
C THR A 12 12.46 -47.01 -6.56
N ASP A 13 12.83 -45.94 -7.25
CA ASP A 13 13.50 -44.76 -6.68
C ASP A 13 12.58 -43.56 -6.42
N ASP A 14 11.31 -43.61 -6.88
CA ASP A 14 10.34 -42.53 -6.68
C ASP A 14 9.41 -42.76 -5.47
N PHE A 15 8.95 -43.99 -5.23
CA PHE A 15 8.02 -44.33 -4.15
C PHE A 15 8.36 -45.68 -3.52
N CYS A 16 8.31 -45.77 -2.19
CA CYS A 16 8.60 -47.01 -1.52
C CYS A 16 7.51 -48.06 -1.79
N ASP A 17 7.89 -49.19 -2.38
CA ASP A 17 6.98 -50.29 -2.71
C ASP A 17 6.40 -50.98 -1.45
N VAL A 18 7.03 -50.76 -0.28
CA VAL A 18 6.64 -51.35 1.00
C VAL A 18 5.67 -50.45 1.78
N CYS A 19 5.98 -49.15 1.92
CA CYS A 19 5.18 -48.22 2.74
C CYS A 19 4.49 -47.10 1.96
N GLY A 20 4.71 -46.99 0.65
CA GLY A 20 4.08 -46.00 -0.23
C GLY A 20 4.67 -44.59 -0.13
N ARG A 21 5.74 -44.39 0.65
CA ARG A 21 6.32 -43.07 0.90
C ARG A 21 7.30 -42.67 -0.20
N GLN A 22 7.27 -41.42 -0.63
CA GLN A 22 8.13 -40.92 -1.69
C GLN A 22 9.62 -41.04 -1.31
N ILE A 23 10.44 -41.51 -2.26
CA ILE A 23 11.89 -41.63 -2.14
C ILE A 23 12.50 -40.50 -2.99
N GLY A 24 13.40 -39.73 -2.39
CA GLY A 24 13.97 -38.53 -3.01
C GLY A 24 13.20 -37.23 -2.73
N ALA A 25 13.91 -36.11 -2.81
CA ALA A 25 13.30 -34.78 -2.73
C ALA A 25 12.65 -34.45 -4.08
N VAL A 26 11.35 -34.14 -4.09
CA VAL A 26 10.74 -33.46 -5.23
C VAL A 26 11.52 -32.17 -5.50
N PRO A 27 11.90 -31.87 -6.76
CA PRO A 27 12.40 -30.55 -7.06
C PRO A 27 11.33 -29.55 -6.62
N ALA A 28 11.73 -28.59 -5.80
CA ALA A 28 10.85 -27.50 -5.41
C ALA A 28 10.33 -26.87 -6.71
N VAL A 29 9.01 -26.93 -6.92
CA VAL A 29 8.38 -26.11 -7.95
C VAL A 29 8.79 -24.67 -7.67
N SER A 30 9.50 -24.05 -8.62
CA SER A 30 9.86 -22.65 -8.51
C SER A 30 8.58 -21.87 -8.25
N ALA A 31 8.50 -21.22 -7.08
CA ALA A 31 7.35 -20.39 -6.75
C ALA A 31 7.21 -19.33 -7.85
N GLU A 32 6.11 -19.41 -8.60
CA GLU A 32 5.77 -18.45 -9.64
C GLU A 32 5.66 -17.07 -8.98
N ALA A 33 6.39 -16.09 -9.50
CA ALA A 33 6.34 -14.74 -8.97
C ALA A 33 4.95 -14.14 -9.25
N PRO A 34 4.34 -13.43 -8.28
CA PRO A 34 3.08 -12.74 -8.52
C PRO A 34 3.28 -11.57 -9.48
N CYS A 35 2.33 -11.38 -10.39
CA CYS A 35 2.27 -10.23 -11.27
C CYS A 35 2.22 -8.93 -10.44
N PRO A 36 3.08 -7.94 -10.70
CA PRO A 36 3.11 -6.72 -9.89
C PRO A 36 1.93 -5.77 -10.16
N VAL A 37 1.05 -6.09 -11.14
CA VAL A 37 -0.16 -5.31 -11.46
C VAL A 37 -1.42 -5.95 -10.88
N CYS A 38 -1.65 -7.25 -11.12
CA CYS A 38 -2.89 -7.94 -10.70
C CYS A 38 -2.70 -9.00 -9.61
N GLY A 39 -1.46 -9.35 -9.25
CA GLY A 39 -1.15 -10.32 -8.20
C GLY A 39 -1.26 -11.80 -8.58
N GLU A 40 -1.69 -12.14 -9.80
CA GLU A 40 -1.75 -13.55 -10.26
C GLU A 40 -0.36 -14.14 -10.48
N PRO A 41 -0.17 -15.45 -10.23
CA PRO A 41 1.10 -16.13 -10.49
C PRO A 41 1.46 -16.06 -11.97
N VAL A 42 2.71 -15.74 -12.29
CA VAL A 42 3.18 -15.64 -13.68
C VAL A 42 4.34 -16.62 -13.92
N ALA A 43 4.12 -17.56 -14.83
CA ALA A 43 5.15 -18.50 -15.31
C ALA A 43 5.94 -17.98 -16.53
N GLY A 44 5.43 -16.96 -17.23
CA GLY A 44 5.97 -16.46 -18.49
C GLY A 44 6.36 -14.97 -18.47
N ARG A 45 6.70 -14.43 -19.65
CA ARG A 45 6.98 -13.00 -19.80
C ARG A 45 5.74 -12.13 -19.66
N PHE A 46 4.57 -12.63 -20.05
CA PHE A 46 3.33 -11.87 -20.00
C PHE A 46 2.39 -12.51 -18.98
N CYS A 47 1.74 -11.69 -18.16
CA CYS A 47 0.68 -12.15 -17.27
C CYS A 47 -0.55 -12.57 -18.09
N GLU A 48 -1.06 -13.79 -17.89
CA GLU A 48 -2.21 -14.30 -18.63
C GLU A 48 -3.54 -13.64 -18.22
N GLY A 49 -3.63 -13.10 -17.01
CA GLY A 49 -4.85 -12.43 -16.52
C GLY A 49 -4.98 -10.96 -16.92
N CYS A 50 -3.88 -10.20 -16.93
CA CYS A 50 -3.91 -8.77 -17.26
C CYS A 50 -3.04 -8.34 -18.46
N GLY A 51 -2.22 -9.24 -19.02
CA GLY A 51 -1.35 -8.94 -20.16
C GLY A 51 -0.08 -8.15 -19.82
N HIS A 52 0.19 -7.87 -18.54
CA HIS A 52 1.38 -7.13 -18.11
C HIS A 52 2.67 -7.85 -18.52
N ASP A 53 3.61 -7.11 -19.11
CA ASP A 53 4.94 -7.63 -19.46
C ASP A 53 5.84 -7.56 -18.22
N MET A 54 6.22 -8.73 -17.70
CA MET A 54 7.06 -8.89 -16.52
C MET A 54 8.49 -8.36 -16.71
N THR A 55 8.90 -8.03 -17.95
CA THR A 55 10.18 -7.33 -18.20
C THR A 55 10.07 -5.82 -18.02
N VAL A 56 8.85 -5.30 -17.89
CA VAL A 56 8.58 -3.88 -17.67
C VAL A 56 8.38 -3.65 -16.16
N SER A 57 9.30 -2.89 -15.58
CA SER A 57 9.18 -2.42 -14.20
C SER A 57 7.91 -1.59 -14.05
N VAL A 58 7.18 -1.83 -12.97
CA VAL A 58 6.07 -0.96 -12.58
C VAL A 58 6.55 0.03 -11.54
N THR A 59 6.11 1.27 -11.68
CA THR A 59 6.27 2.26 -10.62
C THR A 59 5.29 1.93 -9.51
N THR A 60 5.82 1.52 -8.38
CA THR A 60 5.05 1.36 -7.15
C THR A 60 4.99 2.66 -6.38
N TRP A 61 3.80 2.94 -5.88
CA TRP A 61 3.54 4.12 -5.08
C TRP A 61 3.26 3.69 -3.65
N THR A 62 3.87 4.38 -2.68
CA THR A 62 3.59 4.20 -1.26
C THR A 62 3.23 5.54 -0.62
N ALA A 63 2.35 5.48 0.37
CA ALA A 63 1.97 6.60 1.22
C ALA A 63 2.58 6.36 2.61
N VAL A 64 3.55 7.19 2.98
CA VAL A 64 4.15 7.20 4.31
C VAL A 64 3.34 8.15 5.19
N VAL A 65 2.62 7.60 6.16
CA VAL A 65 1.72 8.33 7.05
C VAL A 65 2.40 8.55 8.38
N ALA A 66 2.54 9.81 8.80
CA ALA A 66 3.18 10.18 10.06
C ALA A 66 2.46 11.35 10.73
N ALA A 67 2.60 11.45 12.06
CA ALA A 67 2.32 12.67 12.79
C ALA A 67 3.50 13.63 12.60
N ASP A 68 3.23 14.79 12.00
CA ASP A 68 4.21 15.78 11.60
C ASP A 68 4.17 16.97 12.55
N ARG A 69 5.30 17.22 13.20
CA ARG A 69 5.41 18.28 14.19
C ARG A 69 5.32 19.68 13.56
N VAL A 70 5.86 19.85 12.35
CA VAL A 70 5.83 21.15 11.65
C VAL A 70 4.41 21.49 11.23
N HIS A 71 3.68 20.51 10.68
CA HIS A 71 2.25 20.69 10.36
C HIS A 71 1.46 21.00 11.63
N PHE A 72 1.65 20.22 12.69
CA PHE A 72 0.99 20.44 13.97
C PHE A 72 1.22 21.84 14.53
N ASP A 73 2.48 22.29 14.61
CA ASP A 73 2.80 23.61 15.17
C ASP A 73 2.14 24.74 14.34
N SER A 74 1.93 24.53 13.04
CA SER A 74 1.20 25.48 12.17
C SER A 74 -0.30 25.53 12.50
N VAL A 75 -0.92 24.38 12.77
CA VAL A 75 -2.36 24.27 13.07
C VAL A 75 -2.68 24.64 14.52
N SER A 76 -1.87 24.15 15.48
CA SER A 76 -2.08 24.39 16.92
C SER A 76 -1.94 25.85 17.32
N SER A 77 -1.28 26.66 16.48
CA SER A 77 -1.26 28.11 16.67
C SER A 77 -2.66 28.74 16.64
N ALA A 78 -3.63 28.07 16.03
CA ALA A 78 -5.03 28.46 16.01
C ALA A 78 -5.89 27.78 17.10
N ASP A 79 -5.40 26.70 17.71
CA ASP A 79 -6.13 25.92 18.71
C ASP A 79 -5.18 25.35 19.78
N GLU A 80 -5.19 25.97 20.96
CA GLU A 80 -4.27 25.64 22.06
C GLU A 80 -4.64 24.36 22.83
N GLU A 81 -5.82 23.76 22.56
CA GLU A 81 -6.25 22.51 23.22
C GLU A 81 -5.71 21.26 22.50
N LEU A 82 -5.22 21.40 21.27
CA LEU A 82 -4.61 20.32 20.52
C LEU A 82 -3.29 19.85 21.17
N VAL A 83 -3.14 18.53 21.32
CA VAL A 83 -1.94 17.90 21.87
C VAL A 83 -1.31 16.99 20.83
N PHE A 84 0.00 17.17 20.58
CA PHE A 84 0.73 16.36 19.61
C PHE A 84 0.84 14.89 20.04
N PRO A 85 0.52 13.91 19.16
CA PRO A 85 0.47 12.50 19.53
C PRO A 85 1.84 11.81 19.48
N LEU A 86 2.59 11.84 20.58
CA LEU A 86 3.91 11.19 20.66
C LEU A 86 3.90 9.67 20.47
N ALA A 87 2.74 9.02 20.68
CA ALA A 87 2.60 7.58 20.53
C ALA A 87 2.34 7.12 19.07
N GLN A 88 1.98 8.05 18.18
CA GLN A 88 1.63 7.70 16.80
C GLN A 88 2.91 7.38 16.01
N ARG A 89 3.01 6.14 15.53
CA ARG A 89 4.13 5.69 14.72
C ARG A 89 3.90 5.97 13.25
N GLU A 90 4.99 6.23 12.55
CA GLU A 90 5.01 6.22 11.09
C GLU A 90 4.59 4.83 10.58
N ARG A 91 3.82 4.81 9.50
CA ARG A 91 3.45 3.60 8.77
C ARG A 91 3.50 3.82 7.28
N VAL A 92 3.78 2.76 6.53
CA VAL A 92 3.83 2.76 5.06
C VAL A 92 2.63 2.00 4.53
N VAL A 93 1.88 2.62 3.63
CA VAL A 93 0.73 2.02 2.94
C VAL A 93 1.08 1.89 1.46
N LEU A 94 0.94 0.69 0.90
CA LEU A 94 1.08 0.48 -0.54
C LEU A 94 -0.15 1.01 -1.25
N LEU A 95 0.05 1.84 -2.28
CA LEU A 95 -1.02 2.34 -3.13
C LEU A 95 -1.20 1.38 -4.31
N VAL A 96 -2.19 0.51 -4.19
CA VAL A 96 -2.60 -0.42 -5.25
C VAL A 96 -3.67 0.21 -6.13
N ALA A 97 -3.70 -0.11 -7.41
CA ALA A 97 -4.58 0.50 -8.41
C ALA A 97 -6.04 0.62 -7.93
N GLY A 98 -6.69 1.75 -8.21
CA GLY A 98 -8.06 2.04 -7.80
C GLY A 98 -8.19 3.32 -7.00
N GLU A 99 -9.06 3.30 -6.00
CA GLU A 99 -9.36 4.40 -5.10
C GLU A 99 -8.91 4.07 -3.67
N VAL A 100 -8.20 5.00 -3.04
CA VAL A 100 -7.75 4.90 -1.64
C VAL A 100 -8.38 6.04 -0.86
N HIS A 101 -9.31 5.68 0.03
CA HIS A 101 -10.04 6.61 0.86
C HIS A 101 -9.24 6.95 2.12
N ILE A 102 -9.11 8.24 2.40
CA ILE A 102 -8.40 8.77 3.56
C ILE A 102 -9.42 9.47 4.47
N GLY A 103 -9.42 9.09 5.74
CA GLY A 103 -10.29 9.72 6.71
C GLY A 103 -10.22 9.05 8.07
N ARG A 104 -11.04 9.50 9.00
CA ARG A 104 -11.28 8.80 10.26
C ARG A 104 -12.48 7.87 10.13
N TRP A 105 -12.49 6.79 10.89
CA TRP A 105 -13.64 5.91 10.93
C TRP A 105 -14.84 6.61 11.58
N GLY A 106 -15.96 6.66 10.85
CA GLY A 106 -17.21 7.29 11.29
C GLY A 106 -18.37 6.31 11.48
N GLY A 107 -18.09 5.00 11.49
CA GLY A 107 -19.08 3.93 11.34
C GLY A 107 -19.32 3.57 9.87
N GLY A 108 -19.59 2.29 9.60
CA GLY A 108 -19.70 1.77 8.23
C GLY A 108 -18.38 1.21 7.70
N VAL A 109 -18.12 1.38 6.40
CA VAL A 109 -16.87 0.92 5.75
C VAL A 109 -15.69 1.76 6.23
N ALA A 110 -14.65 1.10 6.70
CA ALA A 110 -13.43 1.77 7.13
C ALA A 110 -12.69 2.40 5.92
N PRO A 111 -12.09 3.59 6.09
CA PRO A 111 -11.20 4.14 5.07
C PRO A 111 -9.95 3.26 4.89
N ASP A 112 -9.41 3.24 3.69
CA ASP A 112 -8.19 2.50 3.36
C ASP A 112 -6.98 3.02 4.16
N ILE A 113 -6.90 4.34 4.33
CA ILE A 113 -5.96 5.00 5.26
C ILE A 113 -6.77 5.57 6.43
N ASP A 114 -6.88 4.77 7.49
CA ASP A 114 -7.58 5.15 8.72
C ASP A 114 -6.72 6.06 9.62
N LEU A 115 -7.18 7.29 9.78
CA LEU A 115 -6.57 8.34 10.59
C LEU A 115 -7.35 8.60 11.88
N THR A 116 -8.14 7.62 12.34
CA THR A 116 -8.75 7.65 13.66
C THR A 116 -7.69 7.90 14.72
N GLY A 117 -7.85 9.01 15.44
CA GLY A 117 -6.85 9.53 16.38
C GLY A 117 -6.56 11.00 16.13
N ASP A 118 -6.55 11.43 14.87
CA ASP A 118 -6.40 12.85 14.51
C ASP A 118 -7.77 13.56 14.55
N PRO A 119 -8.01 14.49 15.51
CA PRO A 119 -9.31 15.13 15.69
C PRO A 119 -9.66 16.06 14.52
N GLY A 120 -8.66 16.56 13.80
CA GLY A 120 -8.86 17.45 12.66
C GLY A 120 -9.27 16.71 11.38
N VAL A 121 -9.21 15.39 11.35
CA VAL A 121 -9.54 14.61 10.15
C VAL A 121 -11.06 14.35 10.07
N SER A 122 -11.61 14.44 8.87
CA SER A 122 -13.03 14.19 8.56
C SER A 122 -13.27 12.70 8.27
N HIS A 123 -14.54 12.23 8.31
CA HIS A 123 -14.85 10.83 7.98
C HIS A 123 -14.42 10.46 6.55
N ARG A 124 -14.61 11.39 5.63
CA ARG A 124 -14.14 11.34 4.24
C ARG A 124 -13.37 12.62 4.00
N HIS A 125 -12.05 12.56 4.18
CA HIS A 125 -11.22 13.76 4.19
C HIS A 125 -10.47 13.96 2.89
N ALA A 126 -9.89 12.89 2.33
CA ALA A 126 -9.22 12.95 1.05
C ALA A 126 -9.37 11.62 0.30
N LEU A 127 -9.14 11.66 -1.00
CA LEU A 127 -9.17 10.51 -1.90
C LEU A 127 -7.92 10.51 -2.74
N LEU A 128 -7.23 9.37 -2.81
CA LEU A 128 -6.22 9.12 -3.84
C LEU A 128 -6.83 8.24 -4.91
N ARG A 129 -6.64 8.59 -6.18
CA ARG A 129 -7.07 7.77 -7.30
C ARG A 129 -5.91 7.49 -8.24
N GLY A 130 -5.67 6.20 -8.49
CA GLY A 130 -4.70 5.74 -9.47
C GLY A 130 -5.24 5.90 -10.89
N ASP A 131 -4.41 6.42 -11.78
CA ASP A 131 -4.68 6.54 -13.21
C ASP A 131 -4.21 5.28 -13.96
N PRO A 132 -4.87 4.86 -15.06
CA PRO A 132 -4.42 3.74 -15.87
C PRO A 132 -3.00 3.87 -16.43
N ALA A 133 -2.47 5.09 -16.58
CA ALA A 133 -1.09 5.34 -16.98
C ALA A 133 -0.06 5.20 -15.84
N GLY A 134 -0.50 4.83 -14.62
CA GLY A 134 0.37 4.56 -13.47
C GLY A 134 0.68 5.77 -12.58
N GLY A 135 0.00 6.89 -12.79
CA GLY A 135 0.07 8.07 -11.92
C GLY A 135 -0.99 8.05 -10.81
N TRP A 136 -0.89 8.99 -9.88
CA TRP A 136 -1.87 9.18 -8.80
C TRP A 136 -2.36 10.63 -8.76
N THR A 137 -3.62 10.79 -8.36
CA THR A 137 -4.24 12.10 -8.12
C THR A 137 -4.80 12.18 -6.72
N LEU A 138 -4.73 13.36 -6.11
CA LEU A 138 -5.36 13.71 -4.83
C LEU A 138 -6.63 14.51 -5.08
N THR A 139 -7.70 14.22 -4.36
CA THR A 139 -8.93 15.03 -4.35
C THR A 139 -9.42 15.22 -2.92
N ASP A 140 -9.76 16.46 -2.56
CA ASP A 140 -10.53 16.76 -1.35
C ASP A 140 -12.03 16.75 -1.69
N PRO A 141 -12.87 15.85 -1.14
CA PRO A 141 -14.29 15.78 -1.44
C PRO A 141 -15.15 16.83 -0.70
N GLY A 142 -14.54 17.70 0.12
CA GLY A 142 -15.23 18.69 0.95
C GLY A 142 -14.96 18.48 2.44
N SER A 143 -13.71 18.23 2.81
CA SER A 143 -13.26 18.09 4.19
C SER A 143 -13.50 19.38 4.99
N THR A 144 -13.60 19.25 6.31
CA THR A 144 -13.93 20.40 7.18
C THR A 144 -12.74 21.36 7.36
N ASN A 145 -11.53 20.81 7.50
CA ASN A 145 -10.30 21.58 7.76
C ASN A 145 -9.47 21.80 6.48
N GLY A 146 -9.93 21.30 5.34
CA GLY A 146 -9.21 21.35 4.07
C GLY A 146 -8.04 20.36 4.01
N THR A 147 -7.55 20.17 2.78
CA THR A 147 -6.36 19.39 2.45
C THR A 147 -5.33 20.32 1.82
N THR A 148 -4.12 20.41 2.35
CA THR A 148 -3.02 21.16 1.72
C THR A 148 -1.98 20.21 1.11
N LEU A 149 -1.25 20.70 0.11
CA LEU A 149 -0.24 19.94 -0.62
C LEU A 149 1.10 20.70 -0.59
N ASN A 150 2.13 20.00 -0.13
CA ASN A 150 3.47 20.52 0.09
C ASN A 150 3.43 21.75 1.00
N ASP A 151 4.34 22.70 0.79
CA ASP A 151 4.41 23.94 1.57
C ASP A 151 3.35 24.98 1.15
N ASN A 152 2.31 24.60 0.39
CA ASN A 152 1.25 25.52 0.01
C ASN A 152 0.30 25.75 1.21
N PRO A 153 0.18 26.99 1.72
CA PRO A 153 -0.73 27.29 2.82
C PRO A 153 -2.20 27.26 2.40
N GLU A 154 -2.50 27.37 1.10
CA GLU A 154 -3.86 27.29 0.59
C GLU A 154 -4.26 25.83 0.34
N ALA A 155 -5.44 25.45 0.85
CA ALA A 155 -6.00 24.13 0.58
C ALA A 155 -6.27 23.94 -0.91
N ILE A 156 -6.13 22.71 -1.39
CA ILE A 156 -6.51 22.36 -2.75
C ILE A 156 -8.00 22.60 -2.96
N ALA A 157 -8.39 22.93 -4.19
CA ALA A 157 -9.79 23.16 -4.51
C ALA A 157 -10.63 21.88 -4.33
N VAL A 158 -11.76 22.00 -3.63
CA VAL A 158 -12.69 20.89 -3.38
C VAL A 158 -13.20 20.30 -4.69
N GLY A 159 -13.14 18.98 -4.80
CA GLY A 159 -13.60 18.19 -5.94
C GLY A 159 -12.70 18.26 -7.18
N VAL A 160 -11.59 18.99 -7.12
CA VAL A 160 -10.65 19.13 -8.25
C VAL A 160 -9.46 18.18 -8.07
N PRO A 161 -9.26 17.21 -8.98
CA PRO A 161 -8.11 16.30 -8.90
C PRO A 161 -6.79 17.03 -9.13
N VAL A 162 -5.82 16.79 -8.25
CA VAL A 162 -4.45 17.33 -8.33
C VAL A 162 -3.46 16.17 -8.56
N PRO A 163 -2.64 16.18 -9.62
CA PRO A 163 -1.67 15.12 -9.87
C PRO A 163 -0.56 15.12 -8.82
N LEU A 164 -0.19 13.93 -8.35
CA LEU A 164 0.86 13.70 -7.37
C LEU A 164 2.18 13.27 -8.02
N ARG A 165 3.27 13.53 -7.31
CA ARG A 165 4.66 13.20 -7.66
C ARG A 165 5.37 12.52 -6.50
N ASP A 166 6.50 11.88 -6.79
CA ASP A 166 7.41 11.41 -5.74
C ASP A 166 7.83 12.58 -4.84
N GLY A 167 7.74 12.35 -3.53
CA GLY A 167 8.10 13.33 -2.50
C GLY A 167 6.99 14.30 -2.10
N ASP A 168 5.84 14.30 -2.79
CA ASP A 168 4.72 15.18 -2.43
C ASP A 168 4.21 14.88 -1.01
N ARG A 169 3.90 15.93 -0.25
CA ARG A 169 3.43 15.85 1.14
C ARG A 169 2.02 16.37 1.22
N ILE A 170 1.10 15.52 1.67
CA ILE A 170 -0.31 15.85 1.79
C ILE A 170 -0.57 16.08 3.28
N HIS A 171 -1.04 17.26 3.65
CA HIS A 171 -1.36 17.57 5.04
C HIS A 171 -2.87 17.58 5.25
N VAL A 172 -3.29 16.88 6.30
CA VAL A 172 -4.69 16.70 6.66
C VAL A 172 -4.83 16.74 8.18
N GLY A 173 -5.97 17.25 8.64
CA GLY A 173 -6.27 17.34 10.07
C GLY A 173 -5.25 18.14 10.89
N ALA A 174 -5.11 17.77 12.16
CA ALA A 174 -4.36 18.54 13.14
C ALA A 174 -2.86 18.27 13.09
N TRP A 175 -2.43 17.08 12.68
CA TRP A 175 -1.01 16.71 12.69
C TRP A 175 -0.59 15.72 11.61
N THR A 176 -1.52 15.19 10.84
CA THR A 176 -1.19 14.11 9.90
C THR A 176 -0.56 14.65 8.62
N THR A 177 0.60 14.10 8.24
CA THR A 177 1.19 14.27 6.92
C THR A 177 1.35 12.92 6.24
N ILE A 178 0.99 12.86 4.97
CA ILE A 178 1.12 11.69 4.11
C ILE A 178 2.13 12.03 3.02
N THR A 179 3.32 11.43 3.08
CA THR A 179 4.36 11.61 2.07
C THR A 179 4.24 10.54 1.00
N ILE A 180 4.11 10.96 -0.24
CA ILE A 180 4.02 10.08 -1.40
C ILE A 180 5.42 9.70 -1.85
N ARG A 181 5.64 8.41 -2.09
CA ARG A 181 6.88 7.87 -2.64
C ARG A 181 6.57 7.05 -3.88
N ALA A 182 7.20 7.38 -5.00
CA ALA A 182 7.15 6.60 -6.22
C ALA A 182 8.52 5.95 -6.43
N GLY A 183 8.56 4.62 -6.41
CA GLY A 183 9.77 3.84 -6.63
C GLY A 183 9.54 2.70 -7.61
N GLU A 184 10.60 2.25 -8.26
CA GLU A 184 10.56 1.05 -9.09
C GLU A 184 10.59 -0.17 -8.18
N HIS A 185 9.67 -1.13 -8.38
CA HIS A 185 9.87 -2.47 -7.84
C HIS A 185 11.02 -3.12 -8.62
N ALA A 186 12.11 -3.44 -7.91
CA ALA A 186 13.21 -4.24 -8.45
C ALA A 186 12.87 -5.73 -8.44
#